data_AF-A0A178X123-F1
#
_entry.id   AF-A0A178X123-F1
#
_cell.length_a   1.000
_cell.length_b   1.000
_cell.length_c   1.000
_cell.angle_alpha   90.00
_cell.angle_beta   90.00
_cell.angle_gamma   90.00
#
_symmetry.space_group_name_H-M   'P 1'
#
loop_
_entity.id
_entity.type
_entity.pdbx_description
1 polymer ?
#
loop_
_entity_poly.entity_id
_entity_poly.type
_entity_poly.pdbx_seq_one_letter_code
_entity_poly.pdbx_strand_id
1 'polypeptide(L)' 'MSNAFGYRVVIAGQEDAWRDLMGGTKSWALLTTGRITIDGDLLEANRIHEAICLLVESLADVPEEK' A
#
# COMPACT_ATOMS: atom_id res chain seq x y z
N MET A 1 0.54 -16.08 -12.43
CA MET A 1 -0.92 -15.99 -12.60
C MET A 1 -1.35 -14.54 -12.44
N SER A 2 -2.42 -14.12 -13.11
CA SER A 2 -3.08 -12.84 -12.88
C SER A 2 -4.35 -13.04 -12.05
N ASN A 3 -4.74 -12.05 -11.24
CA ASN A 3 -5.98 -12.07 -10.49
C ASN A 3 -7.21 -11.85 -11.39
N ALA A 4 -8.42 -11.80 -10.78
CA ALA A 4 -9.68 -11.61 -11.50
C ALA A 4 -9.74 -10.32 -12.34
N PHE A 5 -8.88 -9.34 -12.03
CA PHE A 5 -8.76 -8.07 -12.74
C PHE A 5 -7.67 -8.09 -13.83
N GLY A 6 -6.98 -9.21 -14.05
CA GLY A 6 -5.91 -9.35 -15.04
C GLY A 6 -4.55 -8.80 -14.59
N TYR A 7 -4.43 -8.30 -13.35
CA TYR A 7 -3.17 -7.82 -12.79
C TYR A 7 -2.42 -8.95 -12.10
N ARG A 8 -1.08 -8.84 -12.01
CA ARG A 8 -0.27 -9.76 -11.19
C ARG A 8 -0.51 -9.57 -9.70
N VAL A 9 -0.67 -8.32 -9.28
CA VAL A 9 -0.96 -7.91 -7.91
C VAL A 9 -1.89 -6.71 -7.97
N VAL A 10 -2.90 -6.69 -7.11
CA VAL A 10 -3.71 -5.51 -6.79
C VAL A 10 -3.58 -5.25 -5.31
N ILE A 11 -3.34 -3.99 -4.97
CA ILE A 11 -3.38 -3.51 -3.59
C ILE A 11 -4.51 -2.49 -3.52
N ALA A 12 -5.54 -2.82 -2.74
CA ALA A 12 -6.75 -2.03 -2.64
C ALA A 12 -6.96 -1.59 -1.19
N GLY A 13 -7.59 -0.44 -0.99
CA GLY A 13 -7.90 0.09 0.33
C GLY A 13 -8.79 1.32 0.21
N GLN A 14 -9.49 1.65 1.27
CA GLN A 14 -10.27 2.89 1.33
C GLN A 14 -9.32 4.10 1.38
N GLU A 15 -9.77 5.25 0.87
CA GLU A 15 -8.94 6.46 0.74
C GLU A 15 -8.33 6.91 2.08
N ASP A 16 -9.11 6.80 3.16
CA ASP A 16 -8.67 7.11 4.53
C ASP A 16 -7.52 6.20 5.00
N ALA A 17 -7.51 4.92 4.61
CA ALA A 17 -6.41 4.01 4.93
C ALA A 17 -5.11 4.43 4.24
N TRP A 18 -5.18 4.95 3.02
CA TRP A 18 -4.02 5.49 2.31
C TRP A 18 -3.52 6.79 2.95
N ARG A 19 -4.42 7.65 3.42
CA ARG A 19 -4.04 8.85 4.19
C ARG A 19 -3.40 8.48 5.53
N ASP A 20 -3.91 7.48 6.22
CA ASP A 20 -3.32 6.98 7.47
C ASP A 20 -1.91 6.42 7.24
N LEU A 21 -1.71 5.69 6.13
CA LEU A 21 -0.40 5.19 5.70
C LEU A 21 0.58 6.35 5.47
N MET A 22 0.15 7.39 4.74
CA MET A 22 0.92 8.62 4.53
C MET A 22 1.20 9.38 5.83
N GLY A 23 0.27 9.34 6.79
CA GLY A 23 0.44 9.91 8.13
C GLY A 23 1.37 9.10 9.05
N GLY A 24 2.02 8.06 8.55
CA GLY A 24 3.00 7.25 9.29
C GLY A 24 2.44 5.98 9.94
N THR A 25 1.15 5.66 9.73
CA THR A 25 0.59 4.37 10.16
C THR A 25 1.30 3.24 9.43
N LYS A 26 1.72 2.21 10.18
CA LYS A 26 2.45 1.09 9.58
C LYS A 26 1.54 0.28 8.66
N SER A 27 2.00 0.03 7.44
CA SER A 27 1.30 -0.74 6.41
C SER A 27 0.82 -2.11 6.89
N TRP A 28 1.61 -2.82 7.71
CA TRP A 28 1.20 -4.11 8.28
C TRP A 28 -0.04 -4.00 9.17
N ALA A 29 -0.25 -2.88 9.88
CA ALA A 29 -1.43 -2.68 10.71
C ALA A 29 -2.71 -2.46 9.87
N LEU A 30 -2.56 -1.83 8.71
CA LEU A 30 -3.66 -1.64 7.75
C LEU A 30 -4.01 -2.95 7.02
N LEU A 31 -3.01 -3.80 6.78
CA LEU A 31 -3.20 -5.15 6.23
C LEU A 31 -3.90 -6.09 7.22
N THR A 32 -3.46 -6.13 8.48
CA THR A 32 -4.06 -7.02 9.50
C THR A 32 -5.49 -6.65 9.86
N THR A 33 -5.86 -5.36 9.74
CA THR A 33 -7.22 -4.88 9.94
C THR A 33 -8.10 -5.01 8.69
N GLY A 34 -7.53 -5.43 7.54
CA GLY A 34 -8.24 -5.55 6.27
C GLY A 34 -8.61 -4.21 5.62
N ARG A 35 -8.12 -3.08 6.15
CA ARG A 35 -8.32 -1.75 5.57
C ARG A 35 -7.54 -1.56 4.27
N ILE A 36 -6.40 -2.25 4.16
CA ILE A 36 -5.71 -2.51 2.90
C ILE A 36 -5.76 -4.02 2.65
N THR A 37 -6.04 -4.42 1.42
CA THR A 37 -6.05 -5.80 0.96
C THR A 37 -5.11 -5.97 -0.22
N ILE A 38 -4.56 -7.18 -0.33
CA ILE A 38 -3.68 -7.57 -1.41
C ILE A 38 -4.30 -8.79 -2.09
N ASP A 39 -4.42 -8.73 -3.41
CA ASP A 39 -4.90 -9.82 -4.24
C ASP A 39 -3.89 -10.13 -5.35
N GLY A 40 -3.70 -11.40 -5.66
CA GLY A 40 -2.72 -11.89 -6.64
C GLY A 40 -1.49 -12.58 -6.03
N ASP A 41 -0.35 -12.44 -6.70
CA ASP A 41 0.89 -13.14 -6.35
C ASP A 41 1.55 -12.57 -5.09
N LEU A 42 1.62 -13.37 -4.02
CA LEU A 42 2.15 -12.93 -2.71
C LEU A 42 3.64 -12.58 -2.74
N LEU A 43 4.44 -13.22 -3.61
CA LEU A 43 5.87 -12.92 -3.70
C LEU A 43 6.09 -11.56 -4.37
N GLU A 44 5.36 -11.30 -5.45
CA GLU A 44 5.38 -9.98 -6.11
C GLU A 44 4.77 -8.91 -5.19
N ALA A 45 3.73 -9.26 -4.41
CA ALA A 45 3.15 -8.34 -3.46
C ALA A 45 4.12 -7.90 -2.35
N ASN A 46 4.96 -8.81 -1.85
CA ASN A 46 6.00 -8.45 -0.88
C ASN A 46 7.01 -7.47 -1.47
N ARG A 47 7.41 -7.63 -2.74
CA ARG A 47 8.31 -6.67 -3.41
C ARG A 47 7.65 -5.31 -3.60
N ILE A 48 6.37 -5.29 -3.98
CA ILE A 48 5.61 -4.05 -4.15
C ILE A 48 5.38 -3.37 -2.79
N HIS A 49 5.18 -4.14 -1.72
CA HIS A 49 5.06 -3.60 -0.37
C HIS A 49 6.30 -2.81 0.05
N GLU A 50 7.51 -3.33 -0.19
CA GLU A 50 8.75 -2.60 0.07
C GLU A 50 8.81 -1.30 -0.74
N ALA A 51 8.44 -1.35 -2.02
CA ALA A 51 8.38 -0.16 -2.87
C ALA A 51 7.37 0.89 -2.36
N ILE A 52 6.21 0.46 -1.85
CA ILE A 52 5.20 1.35 -1.25
C ILE A 52 5.75 2.00 0.00
N CYS A 53 6.43 1.26 0.88
CA CYS A 53 7.03 1.82 2.09
C CYS A 53 8.06 2.91 1.73
N LEU A 54 8.95 2.66 0.76
CA LEU A 54 9.92 3.65 0.27
C LEU A 54 9.24 4.89 -0.34
N LEU A 55 8.17 4.69 -1.12
CA LEU A 55 7.39 5.79 -1.69
C LEU A 55 6.75 6.65 -0.59
N VAL A 56 6.09 6.01 0.38
CA VAL A 56 5.45 6.69 1.52
C VAL A 56 6.48 7.48 2.32
N GLU A 57 7.65 6.90 2.60
CA GLU A 57 8.76 7.59 3.26
C GLU A 57 9.22 8.81 2.45
N SER A 58 9.40 8.66 1.12
CA SER A 58 9.83 9.77 0.27
C SER A 58 8.81 10.91 0.15
N LEU A 59 7.52 10.58 0.23
CA LEU A 59 6.42 11.54 0.10
C LEU A 59 6.09 12.22 1.44
N ALA A 60 6.34 11.55 2.56
CA ALA A 60 6.18 12.13 3.90
C ALA A 60 7.18 13.28 4.16
N ASP A 61 8.32 13.30 3.47
CA ASP A 61 9.34 14.35 3.54
C ASP A 61 9.05 15.55 2.62
N VAL A 62 7.97 15.53 1.84
CA VAL A 62 7.59 16.66 0.97
C VAL A 62 6.76 17.66 1.80
N PRO A 63 7.25 18.88 2.08
CA PRO A 63 6.47 19.88 2.78
C PRO A 63 5.25 20.24 1.93
N GLU A 64 4.06 20.29 2.53
CA GLU A 64 2.87 20.84 1.86
C GLU A 64 3.18 22.28 1.44
N GLU A 65 3.23 22.54 0.12
CA GLU A 65 3.17 23.91 -0.40
C GLU A 65 1.81 24.49 -0.01
N LYS A 66 1.81 25.38 0.98
CA LYS A 66 0.65 26.15 1.45
C LYS A 66 0.22 27.22 0.45
#